data_AF-A0A644W3X7-F1
#
_entry.id   AF-A0A644W3X7-F1
#
_cell.length_a   1.000
_cell.length_b   1.000
_cell.length_c   1.000
_cell.angle_alpha   90.00
_cell.angle_beta   90.00
_cell.angle_gamma   90.00
#
_symmetry.space_group_name_H-M   'P 1'
#
loop_
_entity.id
_entity.type
_entity.pdbx_description
1 polymer ?
#
loop_
_entity_poly.entity_id
_entity_poly.type
_entity_poly.pdbx_seq_one_letter_code
_entity_poly.pdbx_strand_id
1 'polypeptide(L)'
;MKNIINACLLSCAMIMALSLTSCEMADYELSKSVFIQDYDYPGLPIYSEWGYNTFGMYIDRGVFVSSGDVFPAKIIVNPDTFNITFNGIYNNNPASLRISVIGYAPEDYPELVELNDSVLDLKASNCIVTLKQGSSSTKLNIIQGNIKFKRVQNLFVDKEFAKTIVSGTIEFKTFLNNEPVAITNGRFDLGIGYENFYYY
;
A
#
# COMPACT_ATOMS: atom_id res chain seq x y z
N MET A 1 11.64 42.43 39.82
CA MET A 1 11.96 42.34 38.38
C MET A 1 12.62 41.02 37.99
N LYS A 2 13.71 40.56 38.65
CA LYS A 2 14.35 39.24 38.37
C LYS A 2 13.39 38.04 38.38
N ASN A 3 12.46 37.99 39.34
CA ASN A 3 11.53 36.85 39.48
C ASN A 3 10.47 36.79 38.37
N ILE A 4 10.10 37.94 37.78
CA ILE A 4 9.11 38.00 36.68
C ILE A 4 9.78 37.56 35.37
N ILE A 5 11.04 37.96 35.15
CA ILE A 5 11.82 37.57 33.97
C ILE A 5 12.07 36.05 33.97
N ASN A 6 12.40 35.46 35.13
CA ASN A 6 12.59 34.01 35.25
C ASN A 6 11.28 33.22 35.05
N ALA A 7 10.14 33.75 35.50
CA ALA A 7 8.83 33.13 35.27
C ALA A 7 8.40 33.19 33.79
N CYS A 8 8.69 34.29 33.09
CA CYS A 8 8.49 34.40 31.64
C CYS A 8 9.41 33.46 30.83
N LEU A 9 10.68 33.31 31.24
CA LEU A 9 11.61 32.39 30.59
C LEU A 9 11.20 30.92 30.77
N LEU A 10 10.74 30.53 31.96
CA LEU A 10 10.22 29.17 32.19
C LEU A 10 8.96 28.87 31.38
N SER A 11 8.03 29.83 31.27
CA SER A 11 6.80 29.66 30.52
C SER A 11 7.04 29.61 29.01
N CYS A 12 7.94 30.43 28.46
CA CYS A 12 8.36 30.32 27.07
C CYS A 12 9.07 28.99 26.77
N ALA A 13 9.92 28.49 27.68
CA ALA A 13 10.59 27.21 27.52
C ALA A 13 9.60 26.03 27.54
N MET A 14 8.55 26.09 28.36
CA MET A 14 7.53 25.06 28.45
C MET A 14 6.61 25.02 27.21
N ILE A 15 6.26 26.19 26.65
CA ILE A 15 5.49 26.27 25.39
C ILE A 15 6.31 25.74 24.20
N MET A 16 7.62 26.05 24.17
CA MET A 16 8.52 25.57 23.11
C MET A 16 8.80 24.07 23.21
N ALA A 17 8.82 23.49 24.42
CA ALA A 17 8.93 22.05 24.61
C ALA A 17 7.66 21.29 24.18
N LEU A 18 6.47 21.91 24.30
CA LEU A 18 5.19 21.31 23.89
C LEU A 18 4.96 21.34 22.37
N SER A 19 5.61 22.26 21.63
CA SER A 19 5.53 22.28 20.17
C SER A 19 6.33 21.17 19.49
N LEU A 20 7.38 20.65 20.14
CA LEU A 20 8.27 19.65 19.54
C LEU A 20 7.67 18.23 19.51
N THR A 21 6.65 17.93 20.32
CA THR A 21 6.03 16.60 20.36
C THR A 21 4.82 16.45 19.43
N SER A 22 4.36 17.54 18.81
CA SER A 22 3.17 17.50 17.92
C SER A 22 3.49 17.05 16.49
N CYS A 23 4.74 17.20 16.05
CA CYS A 23 5.16 16.88 14.68
C CYS A 23 5.20 15.36 14.43
N GLU A 24 5.65 14.57 15.41
CA GLU A 24 5.79 13.10 15.25
C GLU A 24 4.44 12.36 15.22
N MET A 25 3.39 12.93 15.82
CA MET A 25 2.07 12.28 15.85
C MET A 25 1.36 12.33 14.49
N ALA A 26 1.62 13.36 13.68
CA ALA A 26 1.00 13.52 12.37
C ALA A 26 1.48 12.42 11.39
N ASP A 27 2.77 12.11 11.41
CA ASP A 27 3.37 11.06 10.57
C ASP A 27 2.84 9.66 10.92
N TYR A 28 2.65 9.40 12.22
CA TYR A 28 2.09 8.13 12.69
C TYR A 28 0.63 7.93 12.26
N GLU A 29 -0.23 8.94 12.36
CA GLU A 29 -1.63 8.84 11.91
C GLU A 29 -1.72 8.63 10.39
N LEU A 30 -0.85 9.27 9.61
CA LEU A 30 -0.78 9.07 8.15
C LEU A 30 -0.29 7.68 7.73
N SER A 31 0.35 6.92 8.63
CA SER A 31 0.81 5.56 8.37
C SER A 31 -0.28 4.50 8.59
N LYS A 32 -1.35 4.84 9.32
CA LYS A 32 -2.41 3.89 9.67
C LYS A 32 -3.33 3.59 8.49
N SER A 33 -3.84 2.36 8.45
CA SER A 33 -4.89 1.96 7.52
C SER A 33 -6.24 2.54 7.93
N VAL A 34 -6.89 3.28 7.02
CA VAL A 34 -8.25 3.82 7.20
C VAL A 34 -9.24 2.95 6.42
N PHE A 35 -9.78 1.94 7.09
CA PHE A 35 -10.74 1.03 6.47
C PHE A 35 -12.17 1.59 6.56
N ILE A 36 -12.66 2.13 5.45
CA ILE A 36 -14.06 2.49 5.26
C ILE A 36 -14.66 1.50 4.29
N GLN A 37 -15.69 0.76 4.70
CA GLN A 37 -16.30 -0.25 3.84
C GLN A 37 -17.05 0.40 2.67
N ASP A 38 -16.90 -0.17 1.49
CA ASP A 38 -17.63 0.20 0.29
C ASP A 38 -19.09 -0.31 0.36
N TYR A 39 -20.04 0.57 0.07
CA TYR A 39 -21.47 0.27 0.10
C TYR A 39 -21.88 -0.70 -1.01
N ASP A 40 -21.32 -0.53 -2.21
CA ASP A 40 -21.67 -1.32 -3.38
C ASP A 40 -20.92 -2.65 -3.42
N TYR A 41 -19.80 -2.74 -2.68
CA TYR A 41 -18.92 -3.92 -2.63
C TYR A 41 -18.67 -4.39 -1.19
N PRO A 42 -19.59 -5.19 -0.62
CA PRO A 42 -19.48 -5.66 0.76
C PRO A 42 -18.12 -6.29 1.08
N GLY A 43 -17.53 -5.88 2.20
CA GLY A 43 -16.22 -6.35 2.67
C GLY A 43 -14.99 -5.74 1.99
N LEU A 44 -15.16 -4.94 0.93
CA LEU A 44 -14.06 -4.21 0.30
C LEU A 44 -13.95 -2.78 0.86
N PRO A 45 -12.76 -2.16 0.87
CA PRO A 45 -12.61 -0.76 1.25
C PRO A 45 -13.11 0.16 0.14
N ILE A 46 -13.54 1.36 0.50
CA ILE A 46 -13.84 2.43 -0.45
C ILE A 46 -12.57 2.79 -1.23
N TYR A 47 -12.75 3.11 -2.50
CA TYR A 47 -11.66 3.57 -3.35
C TYR A 47 -11.59 5.11 -3.32
N SER A 48 -10.62 5.66 -2.58
CA SER A 48 -10.53 7.12 -2.37
C SER A 48 -9.49 7.80 -3.26
N GLU A 49 -8.35 7.15 -3.50
CA GLU A 49 -7.14 7.72 -4.11
C GLU A 49 -6.37 8.72 -3.20
N TRP A 50 -6.55 8.62 -1.88
CA TRP A 50 -5.89 9.47 -0.88
C TRP A 50 -4.79 8.75 -0.10
N GLY A 51 -4.50 7.48 -0.44
CA GLY A 51 -3.51 6.66 0.25
C GLY A 51 -3.98 6.20 1.63
N TYR A 52 -5.23 5.75 1.75
CA TYR A 52 -5.79 5.22 3.00
C TYR A 52 -5.12 3.94 3.52
N ASN A 53 -4.09 3.44 2.85
CA ASN A 53 -3.40 2.21 3.21
C ASN A 53 -4.39 1.04 3.28
N THR A 54 -5.17 0.87 2.21
CA THR A 54 -6.10 -0.25 2.10
C THR A 54 -6.02 -0.91 0.74
N PHE A 55 -6.39 -2.19 0.71
CA PHE A 55 -6.75 -2.86 -0.52
C PHE A 55 -7.84 -3.89 -0.23
N GLY A 56 -8.58 -4.25 -1.27
CA GLY A 56 -9.52 -5.35 -1.20
C GLY A 56 -9.80 -5.91 -2.58
N MET A 57 -10.03 -7.21 -2.64
CA MET A 57 -10.46 -7.93 -3.84
C MET A 57 -11.28 -9.15 -3.46
N TYR A 58 -12.10 -9.63 -4.39
CA TYR A 58 -12.74 -10.93 -4.25
C TYR A 58 -11.90 -11.99 -4.95
N ILE A 59 -11.67 -13.11 -4.27
CA ILE A 59 -11.19 -14.35 -4.88
C ILE A 59 -12.40 -15.28 -4.92
N ASP A 60 -12.99 -15.44 -6.11
CA ASP A 60 -14.35 -15.92 -6.33
C ASP A 60 -15.39 -15.19 -5.45
N ARG A 61 -15.79 -15.80 -4.34
CA ARG A 61 -16.75 -15.23 -3.36
C ARG A 61 -16.09 -14.85 -2.04
N GLY A 62 -14.82 -15.19 -1.84
CA GLY A 62 -14.07 -14.89 -0.63
C GLY A 62 -13.47 -13.50 -0.68
N VAL A 63 -13.50 -12.80 0.45
CA VAL A 63 -12.89 -11.47 0.59
C VAL A 63 -11.42 -11.61 0.94
N PHE A 64 -10.54 -11.02 0.13
CA PHE A 64 -9.14 -10.81 0.46
C PHE A 64 -8.87 -9.32 0.64
N VAL A 65 -8.55 -8.92 1.87
CA VAL A 65 -8.59 -7.50 2.28
C VAL A 65 -7.49 -7.16 3.26
N SER A 66 -6.99 -5.93 3.21
CA SER A 66 -6.08 -5.36 4.21
C SER A 66 -6.68 -5.40 5.62
N SER A 67 -5.86 -5.67 6.64
CA SER A 67 -6.24 -5.54 8.05
C SER A 67 -5.44 -4.45 8.74
N GLY A 68 -5.90 -4.00 9.92
CA GLY A 68 -5.18 -3.01 10.74
C GLY A 68 -3.93 -3.58 11.42
N ASP A 69 -3.76 -4.90 11.45
CA ASP A 69 -2.66 -5.58 12.16
C ASP A 69 -1.39 -5.76 11.32
N VAL A 70 -1.48 -5.54 10.00
CA VAL A 70 -0.39 -5.79 9.05
C VAL A 70 -0.31 -4.65 8.05
N PHE A 71 0.91 -4.23 7.69
CA PHE A 71 1.10 -3.27 6.61
C PHE A 71 0.48 -3.79 5.30
N PRO A 72 -0.48 -3.07 4.72
CA PRO A 72 -1.32 -3.55 3.62
C PRO A 72 -0.51 -3.78 2.34
N ALA A 73 0.58 -3.03 2.16
CA ALA A 73 1.46 -3.15 1.02
C ALA A 73 2.93 -3.00 1.41
N LYS A 74 3.80 -3.69 0.67
CA LYS A 74 5.25 -3.47 0.66
C LYS A 74 5.75 -3.47 -0.77
N ILE A 75 6.64 -2.54 -1.08
CA ILE A 75 7.39 -2.51 -2.33
C ILE A 75 8.82 -2.92 -2.05
N ILE A 76 9.28 -3.94 -2.76
CA ILE A 76 10.64 -4.44 -2.68
C ILE A 76 11.22 -4.39 -4.10
N VAL A 77 12.29 -3.63 -4.26
CA VAL A 77 12.99 -3.48 -5.53
C VAL A 77 14.35 -4.13 -5.41
N ASN A 78 14.63 -5.03 -6.33
CA ASN A 78 15.97 -5.55 -6.62
C ASN A 78 16.44 -4.88 -7.93
N PRO A 79 17.74 -4.92 -8.27
CA PRO A 79 18.29 -4.19 -9.43
C PRO A 79 17.58 -4.40 -10.78
N ASP A 80 16.85 -5.50 -10.95
CA ASP A 80 16.11 -5.83 -12.17
C ASP A 80 14.61 -6.08 -11.96
N THR A 81 14.12 -6.03 -10.71
CA THR A 81 12.79 -6.55 -10.38
C THR A 81 12.09 -5.70 -9.34
N PHE A 82 10.96 -5.12 -9.75
CA PHE A 82 10.00 -4.47 -8.88
C PHE A 82 9.03 -5.51 -8.32
N ASN A 83 8.77 -5.47 -7.01
CA ASN A 83 7.80 -6.34 -6.35
C ASN A 83 6.81 -5.50 -5.54
N ILE A 84 5.53 -5.54 -5.88
CA ILE A 84 4.46 -5.06 -5.02
C ILE A 84 3.79 -6.25 -4.33
N THR A 85 3.73 -6.23 -3.00
CA THR A 85 3.11 -7.28 -2.20
C THR A 85 1.96 -6.71 -1.39
N PHE A 86 0.75 -7.22 -1.60
CA PHE A 86 -0.45 -6.95 -0.79
C PHE A 86 -0.53 -7.97 0.35
N ASN A 87 -0.61 -7.51 1.60
CA ASN A 87 -0.71 -8.37 2.79
C ASN A 87 -2.03 -8.14 3.51
N GLY A 88 -2.78 -9.20 3.77
CA GLY A 88 -4.07 -9.07 4.43
C GLY A 88 -4.62 -10.41 4.89
N ILE A 89 -5.93 -10.45 5.03
CA ILE A 89 -6.67 -11.62 5.47
C ILE A 89 -7.52 -12.15 4.32
N TYR A 90 -7.40 -13.44 4.04
CA TYR A 90 -8.26 -14.18 3.13
C TYR A 90 -8.79 -15.43 3.85
N ASN A 91 -10.11 -15.62 3.87
CA ASN A 91 -10.77 -16.72 4.59
C ASN A 91 -10.28 -16.85 6.05
N ASN A 92 -10.22 -15.73 6.78
CA ASN A 92 -9.74 -15.64 8.17
C ASN A 92 -8.28 -16.05 8.40
N ASN A 93 -7.49 -16.22 7.35
CA ASN A 93 -6.08 -16.56 7.43
C ASN A 93 -5.20 -15.46 6.82
N PRO A 94 -4.01 -15.20 7.39
CA PRO A 94 -3.03 -14.32 6.76
C PRO A 94 -2.65 -14.81 5.36
N ALA A 95 -2.72 -13.90 4.39
CA ALA A 95 -2.38 -14.16 3.01
C ALA A 95 -1.63 -12.97 2.41
N SER A 96 -0.77 -13.26 1.44
CA SER A 96 -0.03 -12.25 0.69
C SER A 96 -0.12 -12.52 -0.81
N LEU A 97 -0.48 -11.51 -1.60
CA LEU A 97 -0.40 -11.55 -3.06
C LEU A 97 0.77 -10.68 -3.51
N ARG A 98 1.75 -11.28 -4.17
CA ARG A 98 2.90 -10.58 -4.74
C ARG A 98 2.79 -10.54 -6.25
N ILE A 99 3.06 -9.38 -6.82
CA ILE A 99 3.24 -9.17 -8.26
C ILE A 99 4.68 -8.67 -8.44
N SER A 100 5.45 -9.42 -9.21
CA SER A 100 6.82 -9.11 -9.57
C SER A 100 6.87 -8.73 -11.05
N VAL A 101 7.61 -7.67 -11.36
CA VAL A 101 7.78 -7.12 -12.71
C VAL A 101 9.27 -7.02 -12.99
N ILE A 102 9.74 -7.86 -13.92
CA ILE A 102 11.13 -7.88 -14.35
C ILE A 102 11.34 -6.77 -15.39
N GLY A 103 12.46 -6.05 -15.27
CA GLY A 103 12.83 -4.93 -16.13
C GLY A 103 12.30 -3.56 -15.66
N TYR A 104 11.73 -3.48 -14.48
CA TYR A 104 11.33 -2.22 -13.83
C TYR A 104 11.94 -2.19 -12.43
N ALA A 105 12.72 -1.14 -12.12
CA ALA A 105 13.45 -1.03 -10.86
C ALA A 105 13.60 0.46 -10.47
N PRO A 106 12.56 1.08 -9.89
CA PRO A 106 12.67 2.44 -9.38
C PRO A 106 13.65 2.47 -8.19
N GLU A 107 14.55 3.46 -8.16
CA GLU A 107 15.57 3.58 -7.13
C GLU A 107 14.97 4.03 -5.78
N ASP A 108 13.87 4.79 -5.82
CA ASP A 108 13.18 5.28 -4.63
C ASP A 108 11.66 5.44 -4.85
N TYR A 109 10.88 5.52 -3.77
CA TYR A 109 9.41 5.62 -3.85
C TYR A 109 8.86 6.87 -4.56
N PRO A 110 9.52 8.05 -4.60
CA PRO A 110 9.08 9.17 -5.44
C PRO A 110 9.03 8.85 -6.93
N GLU A 111 9.82 7.88 -7.40
CA GLU A 111 9.91 7.50 -8.82
C GLU A 111 8.73 6.63 -9.27
N LEU A 112 7.95 6.10 -8.32
CA LEU A 112 6.73 5.33 -8.64
C LEU A 112 5.71 6.14 -9.44
N VAL A 113 5.81 7.48 -9.46
CA VAL A 113 5.00 8.35 -10.33
C VAL A 113 5.06 7.98 -11.81
N GLU A 114 6.10 7.28 -12.25
CA GLU A 114 6.20 6.70 -13.60
C GLU A 114 5.09 5.68 -13.90
N LEU A 115 4.54 5.03 -12.87
CA LEU A 115 3.42 4.12 -12.98
C LEU A 115 2.07 4.84 -13.14
N ASN A 116 2.02 6.17 -13.04
CA ASN A 116 0.75 6.89 -13.16
C ASN A 116 0.07 6.60 -14.51
N ASP A 117 -1.24 6.29 -14.46
CA ASP A 117 -2.05 5.88 -15.62
C ASP A 117 -1.55 4.63 -16.38
N SER A 118 -0.60 3.88 -15.81
CA SER A 118 -0.05 2.68 -16.43
C SER A 118 -0.92 1.44 -16.21
N VAL A 119 -0.78 0.48 -17.11
CA VAL A 119 -1.42 -0.84 -17.03
C VAL A 119 -0.35 -1.90 -17.24
N LEU A 120 -0.25 -2.84 -16.30
CA LEU A 120 0.63 -4.00 -16.43
C LEU A 120 -0.20 -5.24 -16.72
N ASP A 121 0.11 -5.91 -17.83
CA ASP A 121 -0.46 -7.22 -18.16
C ASP A 121 0.17 -8.29 -17.27
N LEU A 122 -0.65 -8.95 -16.45
CA LEU A 122 -0.20 -9.99 -15.53
C LEU A 122 0.14 -11.31 -16.23
N LYS A 123 -0.25 -11.48 -17.50
CA LYS A 123 0.12 -12.64 -18.32
C LYS A 123 1.45 -12.43 -19.06
N ALA A 124 1.98 -11.22 -19.09
CA ALA A 124 3.24 -10.91 -19.75
C ALA A 124 4.39 -11.77 -19.19
N SER A 125 5.35 -12.11 -20.04
CA SER A 125 6.46 -13.00 -19.69
C SER A 125 7.39 -12.44 -18.61
N ASN A 126 7.41 -11.12 -18.43
CA ASN A 126 8.17 -10.43 -17.39
C ASN A 126 7.37 -10.24 -16.09
N CYS A 127 6.13 -10.73 -16.01
CA CYS A 127 5.31 -10.65 -14.81
C CYS A 127 5.22 -12.01 -14.10
N ILE A 128 5.37 -12.00 -12.77
CA ILE A 128 5.20 -13.18 -11.92
C ILE A 128 4.24 -12.84 -10.80
N VAL A 129 3.14 -13.59 -10.71
CA VAL A 129 2.17 -13.44 -9.62
C VAL A 129 2.27 -14.63 -8.68
N THR A 130 2.37 -14.38 -7.37
CA THR A 130 2.48 -15.41 -6.35
C THR A 130 1.48 -15.15 -5.23
N LEU A 131 0.77 -16.18 -4.80
CA LEU A 131 -0.11 -16.15 -3.64
C LEU A 131 0.49 -16.98 -2.52
N LYS A 132 0.66 -16.37 -1.35
CA LYS A 132 1.07 -17.04 -0.11
C LYS A 132 -0.11 -17.12 0.84
N GLN A 133 -0.36 -18.30 1.39
CA GLN A 133 -1.37 -18.57 2.41
C GLN A 133 -0.74 -19.47 3.48
N GLY A 134 -0.64 -18.97 4.72
CA GLY A 134 0.11 -19.66 5.77
C GLY A 134 1.58 -19.89 5.37
N SER A 135 2.02 -21.15 5.39
CA SER A 135 3.38 -21.55 4.98
C SER A 135 3.51 -21.86 3.48
N SER A 136 2.40 -22.00 2.76
CA SER A 136 2.39 -22.34 1.34
C SER A 136 2.51 -21.09 0.49
N SER A 137 3.40 -21.12 -0.51
CA SER A 137 3.58 -20.06 -1.50
C SER A 137 3.46 -20.67 -2.88
N THR A 138 2.51 -20.19 -3.68
CA THR A 138 2.16 -20.76 -4.98
C THR A 138 2.30 -19.71 -6.07
N LYS A 139 3.14 -20.00 -7.07
CA LYS A 139 3.18 -19.21 -8.31
C LYS A 139 1.89 -19.47 -9.09
N LEU A 140 1.17 -18.40 -9.39
CA LEU A 140 -0.12 -18.45 -10.06
C LEU A 140 0.06 -18.59 -11.57
N ASN A 141 -0.67 -19.53 -12.17
CA ASN A 141 -0.74 -19.65 -13.63
C ASN A 141 -1.83 -18.71 -14.16
N ILE A 142 -1.43 -17.49 -14.49
CA ILE A 142 -2.35 -16.47 -15.00
C ILE A 142 -2.96 -16.91 -16.32
N ILE A 143 -4.27 -16.76 -16.47
CA ILE A 143 -5.00 -16.97 -17.72
C ILE A 143 -5.06 -15.66 -18.49
N GLN A 144 -5.51 -14.60 -17.83
CA GLN A 144 -5.60 -13.23 -18.33
C GLN A 144 -5.79 -12.26 -17.16
N GLY A 145 -5.44 -10.98 -17.34
CA GLY A 145 -5.77 -9.94 -16.38
C GLY A 145 -4.69 -8.87 -16.29
N ASN A 146 -4.96 -7.83 -15.53
CA ASN A 146 -4.06 -6.69 -15.39
C ASN A 146 -4.13 -6.10 -13.98
N ILE A 147 -3.06 -5.38 -13.65
CA ILE A 147 -3.08 -4.34 -12.62
C ILE A 147 -3.04 -2.99 -13.33
N LYS A 148 -3.94 -2.09 -12.97
CA LYS A 148 -4.02 -0.72 -13.48
C LYS A 148 -3.70 0.24 -12.34
N PHE A 149 -2.67 1.03 -12.54
CA PHE A 149 -2.34 2.17 -11.68
C PHE A 149 -3.12 3.37 -12.20
N LYS A 150 -4.12 3.83 -11.46
CA LYS A 150 -4.99 4.93 -11.89
C LYS A 150 -4.47 6.28 -11.46
N ARG A 151 -3.92 6.36 -10.25
CA ARG A 151 -3.31 7.57 -9.72
C ARG A 151 -2.04 7.19 -8.98
N VAL A 152 -0.91 7.74 -9.44
CA VAL A 152 0.35 7.69 -8.71
C VAL A 152 0.93 9.09 -8.63
N GLN A 153 1.06 9.61 -7.40
CA GLN A 153 1.45 11.00 -7.20
C GLN A 153 2.21 11.18 -5.89
N ASN A 154 3.17 12.11 -5.89
CA ASN A 154 3.89 12.50 -4.69
C ASN A 154 3.00 13.40 -3.82
N LEU A 155 2.83 13.03 -2.55
CA LEU A 155 2.15 13.82 -1.54
C LEU A 155 3.17 14.70 -0.82
N PHE A 156 2.88 16.00 -0.77
CA PHE A 156 3.64 16.97 -0.01
C PHE A 156 2.77 17.53 1.12
N VAL A 157 3.33 17.58 2.33
CA VAL A 157 2.72 18.21 3.51
C VAL A 157 3.63 19.35 3.91
N ASP A 158 3.10 20.57 4.00
CA ASP A 158 3.89 21.78 4.31
C ASP A 158 5.12 21.98 3.41
N LYS A 159 5.01 21.55 2.14
CA LYS A 159 6.08 21.55 1.11
C LYS A 159 7.20 20.53 1.32
N GLU A 160 7.10 19.70 2.34
CA GLU A 160 7.99 18.56 2.55
C GLU A 160 7.35 17.32 1.94
N PHE A 161 8.17 16.49 1.32
CA PHE A 161 7.71 15.25 0.74
C PHE A 161 7.35 14.25 1.84
N ALA A 162 6.12 13.74 1.82
CA ALA A 162 5.61 12.86 2.86
C ALA A 162 5.59 11.40 2.40
N LYS A 163 5.04 11.12 1.21
CA LYS A 163 4.89 9.77 0.64
C LYS A 163 4.48 9.83 -0.83
N THR A 164 4.52 8.68 -1.50
CA THR A 164 3.93 8.51 -2.83
C THR A 164 2.61 7.77 -2.69
N ILE A 165 1.52 8.38 -3.16
CA ILE A 165 0.21 7.75 -3.24
C ILE A 165 0.21 6.82 -4.45
N VAL A 166 -0.14 5.55 -4.26
CA VAL A 166 -0.23 4.52 -5.29
C VAL A 166 -1.63 3.89 -5.22
N SER A 167 -2.49 4.27 -6.16
CA SER A 167 -3.90 3.84 -6.16
C SER A 167 -4.31 3.27 -7.51
N GLY A 168 -5.14 2.24 -7.49
CA GLY A 168 -5.51 1.55 -8.71
C GLY A 168 -6.44 0.36 -8.52
N THR A 169 -6.53 -0.47 -9.56
CA THR A 169 -7.40 -1.65 -9.61
C THR A 169 -6.65 -2.87 -10.11
N ILE A 170 -7.11 -4.06 -9.73
CA ILE A 170 -6.54 -5.34 -10.15
C ILE A 170 -7.63 -6.36 -10.41
N GLU A 171 -7.58 -7.02 -11.57
CA GLU A 171 -8.49 -8.10 -11.92
C GLU A 171 -7.78 -9.12 -12.81
N PHE A 172 -7.91 -10.39 -12.48
CA PHE A 172 -7.32 -11.46 -13.28
C PHE A 172 -7.96 -12.82 -13.03
N LYS A 173 -7.77 -13.73 -13.98
CA LYS A 173 -8.16 -15.14 -13.88
C LYS A 173 -6.91 -15.99 -13.76
N THR A 174 -6.96 -17.01 -12.91
CA THR A 174 -5.83 -17.91 -12.63
C THR A 174 -6.36 -19.31 -12.31
N PHE A 175 -5.46 -20.21 -11.91
CA PHE A 175 -5.79 -21.47 -11.27
C PHE A 175 -5.41 -21.46 -9.79
N LEU A 176 -6.28 -21.97 -8.93
CA LEU A 176 -5.99 -22.35 -7.55
C LEU A 176 -6.43 -23.80 -7.35
N ASN A 177 -5.55 -24.66 -6.81
CA ASN A 177 -5.82 -26.10 -6.66
C ASN A 177 -6.29 -26.77 -7.97
N ASN A 178 -5.70 -26.36 -9.10
CA ASN A 178 -6.06 -26.78 -10.48
C ASN A 178 -7.48 -26.40 -10.96
N GLU A 179 -8.23 -25.60 -10.19
CA GLU A 179 -9.51 -25.06 -10.60
C GLU A 179 -9.37 -23.61 -11.09
N PRO A 180 -10.05 -23.20 -12.19
CA PRO A 180 -10.10 -21.81 -12.62
C PRO A 180 -10.78 -20.93 -11.57
N VAL A 181 -10.12 -19.84 -11.18
CA VAL A 181 -10.59 -18.88 -10.18
C VAL A 181 -10.49 -17.47 -10.73
N ALA A 182 -11.47 -16.63 -10.41
CA ALA A 182 -11.47 -15.23 -10.77
C ALA A 182 -11.15 -14.33 -9.56
N ILE A 183 -10.16 -13.45 -9.73
CA ILE A 183 -9.90 -12.33 -8.83
C ILE A 183 -10.56 -11.10 -9.44
N THR A 184 -11.56 -10.55 -8.75
CA THR A 184 -12.42 -9.47 -9.28
C THR A 184 -12.52 -8.30 -8.32
N ASN A 185 -12.92 -7.15 -8.85
CA ASN A 185 -13.23 -5.97 -8.05
C ASN A 185 -12.06 -5.49 -7.18
N GLY A 186 -10.84 -5.85 -7.58
CA GLY A 186 -9.64 -5.51 -6.84
C GLY A 186 -9.37 -4.02 -6.90
N ARG A 187 -9.14 -3.43 -5.74
CA ARG A 187 -8.85 -2.00 -5.55
C ARG A 187 -7.77 -1.86 -4.50
N PHE A 188 -6.89 -0.90 -4.69
CA PHE A 188 -5.85 -0.56 -3.73
C PHE A 188 -5.67 0.95 -3.68
N ASP A 189 -5.42 1.45 -2.48
CA ASP A 189 -5.21 2.85 -2.20
C ASP A 189 -4.15 2.97 -1.12
N LEU A 190 -2.90 3.18 -1.54
CA LEU A 190 -1.72 2.95 -0.73
C LEU A 190 -0.91 4.24 -0.59
N GLY A 191 -0.39 4.49 0.60
CA GLY A 191 0.71 5.41 0.83
C GLY A 191 2.03 4.63 0.88
N ILE A 192 2.94 4.92 -0.03
CA ILE A 192 4.27 4.33 -0.08
C ILE A 192 5.30 5.34 0.43
N GLY A 193 6.07 4.94 1.44
CA GLY A 193 7.08 5.76 2.09
C GLY A 193 8.24 4.92 2.60
N TYR A 194 9.04 5.53 3.46
CA TYR A 194 10.20 4.89 4.10
C TYR A 194 9.85 3.58 4.82
N GLU A 195 8.65 3.49 5.38
CA GLU A 195 8.18 2.36 6.18
C GLU A 195 7.90 1.09 5.36
N ASN A 196 7.67 1.21 4.05
CA ASN A 196 7.18 0.12 3.21
C ASN A 196 7.80 0.04 1.80
N PHE A 197 8.78 0.88 1.48
CA PHE A 197 9.62 0.77 0.29
C PHE A 197 11.03 0.30 0.68
N TYR A 198 11.54 -0.70 -0.03
CA TYR A 198 12.87 -1.26 0.20
C TYR A 198 13.58 -1.48 -1.13
N TYR A 199 14.80 -0.97 -1.25
CA TYR A 199 15.71 -1.24 -2.36
C TYR A 199 16.94 -1.99 -1.84
N TYR A 200 17.25 -3.18 -2.37
CA TYR A 200 18.44 -3.96 -1.97
C TYR A 200 18.98 -4.91 -3.05
#